data_AF-A0A0H5H3R0-F1
#
_entry.id   AF-A0A0H5H3R0-F1
#
_cell.length_a   1.000
_cell.length_b   1.000
_cell.length_c   1.000
_cell.angle_alpha   90.00
_cell.angle_beta   90.00
_cell.angle_gamma   90.00
#
_symmetry.space_group_name_H-M   'P 1'
#
loop_
_entity.id
_entity.type
_entity.pdbx_description
1 polymer ?
#
loop_
_entity_poly.entity_id
_entity_poly.type
_entity_poly.pdbx_seq_one_letter_code
_entity_poly.pdbx_strand_id
1 'polypeptide(L)'
;MVQGAPLLKQELAGELKTLFDDKVLIIRRWMDDGLIAKVEPQHFIFMLWATTQHYADFSAQIEAISGKSLSDKEFFQQTVESVQQLVIGSIARRDGEE
;
A
#
# COMPACT_ATOMS: atom_id res chain seq x y z
N MET A 1 -7.41 -7.45 -14.60
CA MET A 1 -6.21 -7.66 -15.44
C MET A 1 -5.81 -6.32 -16.02
N VAL A 2 -4.59 -5.85 -15.74
CA VAL A 2 -4.09 -4.52 -16.14
C VAL A 2 -3.99 -4.44 -17.67
N GLN A 3 -5.03 -3.92 -18.31
CA GLN A 3 -4.98 -3.45 -19.70
C GLN A 3 -4.09 -2.19 -19.72
N GLY A 4 -2.85 -2.32 -20.21
CA GLY A 4 -1.91 -1.19 -20.31
C GLY A 4 -0.44 -1.51 -20.00
N ALA A 5 -0.14 -2.71 -19.46
CA ALA A 5 1.21 -3.09 -19.02
C ALA A 5 2.33 -2.92 -20.10
N PRO A 6 2.11 -3.17 -21.40
CA PRO A 6 3.14 -2.95 -22.42
C PRO A 6 3.38 -1.46 -22.73
N LEU A 7 2.34 -0.63 -22.72
CA LEU A 7 2.43 0.82 -22.98
C LEU A 7 3.02 1.58 -21.79
N LEU A 8 2.76 1.12 -20.57
CA LEU A 8 3.28 1.72 -19.35
C LEU A 8 4.74 1.35 -19.06
N LYS A 9 5.32 0.37 -19.78
CA LYS A 9 6.63 -0.20 -19.43
C LYS A 9 7.77 0.82 -19.43
N GLN A 10 7.74 1.80 -20.34
CA GLN A 10 8.74 2.88 -20.38
C GLN A 10 8.53 3.89 -19.24
N GLU A 11 7.29 4.30 -18.96
CA GLU A 11 6.94 5.19 -17.84
C GLU A 11 7.27 4.56 -16.47
N LEU A 12 6.94 3.27 -16.31
CA LEU A 12 7.24 2.49 -15.10
C LEU A 12 8.76 2.34 -14.88
N ALA A 13 9.56 2.31 -15.95
CA ALA A 13 11.02 2.19 -15.90
C ALA A 13 11.74 3.55 -15.84
N GLY A 14 11.02 4.67 -15.99
CA GLY A 14 11.54 6.03 -15.97
C GLY A 14 11.26 6.72 -14.64
N GLU A 15 10.49 7.81 -14.68
CA GLU A 15 10.25 8.69 -13.52
C GLU A 15 9.67 7.96 -12.31
N LEU A 16 8.77 6.99 -12.53
CA LEU A 16 8.19 6.22 -11.44
C LEU A 16 9.26 5.40 -10.71
N LYS A 17 10.23 4.82 -11.43
CA LYS A 17 11.30 4.04 -10.82
C LYS A 17 12.20 4.91 -9.97
N THR A 18 12.55 6.11 -10.45
CA THR A 18 13.32 7.09 -9.68
C THR A 18 12.58 7.50 -8.41
N LEU A 19 11.31 7.87 -8.53
CA LEU A 19 10.50 8.25 -7.36
C LEU A 19 10.38 7.08 -6.37
N PHE A 20 10.18 5.87 -6.86
CA PHE A 20 10.09 4.66 -6.05
C PHE A 20 11.39 4.40 -5.28
N ASP A 21 12.54 4.49 -5.94
CA ASP A 21 13.86 4.32 -5.31
C ASP A 21 14.09 5.37 -4.22
N ASP A 22 13.71 6.63 -4.46
CA ASP A 22 13.80 7.69 -3.46
C ASP A 22 12.94 7.39 -2.23
N LYS A 23 11.72 6.85 -2.41
CA LYS A 23 10.85 6.48 -1.28
C LYS A 23 11.37 5.26 -0.54
N VAL A 24 11.95 4.29 -1.24
CA VAL A 24 12.64 3.16 -0.61
C VAL A 24 13.76 3.65 0.31
N LEU A 25 14.57 4.61 -0.14
CA LEU A 25 15.64 5.18 0.69
C LEU A 25 15.11 5.90 1.93
N ILE A 26 14.01 6.63 1.82
CA ILE A 26 13.37 7.30 2.98
C ILE A 26 12.91 6.26 4.02
N ILE A 27 12.24 5.19 3.59
CA ILE A 27 11.78 4.14 4.50
C ILE A 27 12.97 3.43 5.16
N ARG A 28 14.06 3.16 4.40
CA ARG A 28 15.30 2.62 4.97
C ARG A 28 15.87 3.52 6.05
N ARG A 29 15.94 4.82 5.79
CA ARG A 29 16.41 5.78 6.78
C ARG A 29 15.54 5.80 8.03
N TRP A 30 14.21 5.71 7.90
CA TRP A 30 13.36 5.59 9.08
C TRP A 30 13.61 4.31 9.89
N MET A 31 13.96 3.20 9.24
CA MET A 31 14.39 1.98 9.95
C MET A 31 15.74 2.16 10.63
N ASP A 32 16.71 2.78 9.95
CA ASP A 32 18.06 3.03 10.47
C ASP A 32 18.02 4.00 11.67
N ASP A 33 17.16 5.01 11.61
CA ASP A 33 16.87 5.96 12.70
C ASP A 33 15.98 5.34 13.80
N GLY A 34 15.54 4.09 13.64
CA GLY A 34 14.68 3.38 14.58
C GLY A 34 13.27 3.95 14.71
N LEU A 35 12.79 4.75 13.78
CA LEU A 35 11.45 5.36 13.82
C LEU A 35 10.32 4.36 13.53
N ILE A 36 10.63 3.31 12.78
CA ILE A 36 9.71 2.23 12.42
C ILE A 36 10.37 0.86 12.57
N ALA A 37 9.57 -0.21 12.66
CA ALA A 37 10.06 -1.58 12.63
C ALA A 37 10.71 -1.94 11.27
N LYS A 38 11.57 -2.95 11.25
CA LYS A 38 12.24 -3.41 10.03
C LYS A 38 11.26 -4.10 9.08
N VAL A 39 11.21 -3.63 7.84
CA VAL A 39 10.44 -4.21 6.73
C VAL A 39 11.27 -4.18 5.44
N GLU A 40 10.88 -4.97 4.44
CA GLU A 40 11.40 -4.78 3.08
C GLU A 40 10.61 -3.62 2.41
N PRO A 41 11.25 -2.47 2.10
CA PRO A 41 10.52 -1.27 1.68
C PRO A 41 9.81 -1.38 0.34
N GLN A 42 10.34 -2.16 -0.61
CA GLN A 42 9.70 -2.32 -1.91
C GLN A 42 8.37 -3.03 -1.75
N HIS A 43 8.38 -4.15 -1.03
CA HIS A 43 7.17 -4.91 -0.72
C HIS A 43 6.19 -4.13 0.15
N PHE A 44 6.68 -3.29 1.07
CA PHE A 44 5.81 -2.41 1.85
C PHE A 44 5.04 -1.42 0.96
N ILE A 45 5.72 -0.76 0.02
CA ILE A 45 5.08 0.14 -0.95
C ILE A 45 4.09 -0.63 -1.84
N PHE A 46 4.49 -1.80 -2.36
CA PHE A 46 3.60 -2.62 -3.19
C PHE A 46 2.36 -3.06 -2.43
N MET A 47 2.49 -3.40 -1.16
CA MET A 47 1.36 -3.80 -0.33
C MET A 47 0.42 -2.62 -0.05
N LEU A 48 0.95 -1.43 0.22
CA LEU A 48 0.15 -0.21 0.36
C LEU A 48 -0.67 0.08 -0.92
N TRP A 49 -0.05 -0.01 -2.10
CA TRP A 49 -0.76 0.15 -3.38
C TRP A 49 -1.80 -0.94 -3.60
N ALA A 50 -1.40 -2.21 -3.46
CA ALA A 50 -2.29 -3.35 -3.70
C ALA A 50 -3.52 -3.30 -2.79
N THR A 51 -3.33 -3.08 -1.48
CA THR A 51 -4.43 -3.07 -0.49
C THR A 51 -5.41 -1.92 -0.69
N THR A 52 -4.97 -0.79 -1.23
CA THR A 52 -5.84 0.35 -1.51
C THR A 52 -6.51 0.25 -2.88
N GLN A 53 -5.73 -0.02 -3.93
CA GLN A 53 -6.23 -0.11 -5.30
C GLN A 53 -7.17 -1.30 -5.50
N HIS A 54 -7.04 -2.37 -4.71
CA HIS A 54 -7.96 -3.50 -4.75
C HIS A 54 -9.44 -3.08 -4.65
N TYR A 55 -9.75 -2.09 -3.81
CA TYR A 55 -11.12 -1.62 -3.62
C TYR A 55 -11.70 -0.85 -4.83
N ALA A 56 -10.85 -0.39 -5.75
CA ALA A 56 -11.27 0.21 -7.02
C ALA A 56 -11.25 -0.84 -8.14
N ASP A 57 -10.11 -1.51 -8.35
CA ASP A 57 -9.89 -2.45 -9.44
C ASP A 57 -10.80 -3.69 -9.38
N PHE A 58 -11.18 -4.09 -8.17
CA PHE A 58 -12.05 -5.23 -7.89
C PHE A 58 -13.37 -4.79 -7.23
N SER A 59 -13.76 -3.53 -7.40
CA SER A 59 -15.01 -2.97 -6.85
C SER A 59 -16.24 -3.84 -7.14
N ALA A 60 -16.41 -4.31 -8.38
CA ALA A 60 -17.52 -5.20 -8.74
C ALA A 60 -17.50 -6.54 -7.98
N GLN A 61 -16.32 -7.10 -7.70
CA GLN A 61 -16.19 -8.33 -6.91
C GLN A 61 -16.51 -8.07 -5.44
N ILE A 62 -16.02 -6.98 -4.88
CA ILE A 62 -16.26 -6.58 -3.48
C ILE A 62 -17.74 -6.30 -3.27
N GLU A 63 -18.38 -5.58 -4.19
CA GLU A 63 -19.82 -5.30 -4.14
C GLU A 63 -20.65 -6.58 -4.24
N ALA A 64 -20.30 -7.49 -5.16
CA ALA A 64 -21.00 -8.77 -5.30
C ALA A 64 -20.93 -9.65 -4.04
N ILE A 65 -19.83 -9.59 -3.27
CA ILE A 65 -19.63 -10.42 -2.07
C ILE A 65 -20.16 -9.73 -0.81
N SER A 66 -19.87 -8.44 -0.62
CA SER A 66 -20.17 -7.71 0.61
C SER A 66 -21.51 -6.97 0.56
N GLY A 67 -22.08 -6.76 -0.63
CA GLY A 67 -23.25 -5.90 -0.84
C GLY A 67 -22.95 -4.41 -0.63
N LYS A 68 -21.68 -4.02 -0.49
CA LYS A 68 -21.24 -2.66 -0.18
C LYS A 68 -20.13 -2.22 -1.15
N SER A 69 -19.97 -0.92 -1.29
CA SER A 69 -18.92 -0.30 -2.10
C SER A 69 -18.35 0.93 -1.39
N LEU A 70 -17.25 1.48 -1.90
CA LEU A 70 -16.63 2.68 -1.33
C LEU A 70 -17.51 3.95 -1.41
N SER A 71 -18.66 3.93 -2.11
CA SER A 71 -19.62 5.04 -2.04
C SER A 71 -20.46 5.03 -0.76
N ASP A 72 -20.53 3.90 -0.05
CA ASP A 72 -21.10 3.83 1.30
C ASP A 72 -20.08 4.39 2.30
N LYS A 73 -20.48 5.44 3.03
CA LYS A 73 -19.63 6.14 3.99
C LYS A 73 -19.16 5.24 5.14
N GLU A 74 -20.01 4.36 5.64
CA GLU A 74 -19.66 3.44 6.73
C GLU A 74 -18.65 2.39 6.24
N PHE A 75 -18.92 1.82 5.06
CA PHE A 75 -18.01 0.84 4.45
C PHE A 75 -16.64 1.44 4.11
N PHE A 76 -16.64 2.68 3.58
CA PHE A 76 -15.41 3.42 3.32
C PHE A 76 -14.59 3.59 4.60
N GLN A 77 -15.22 4.04 5.69
CA GLN A 77 -14.54 4.25 6.97
C GLN A 77 -13.96 2.93 7.53
N GLN A 78 -14.74 1.85 7.50
CA GLN A 78 -14.29 0.50 7.91
C GLN A 78 -13.09 0.01 7.07
N THR A 79 -13.11 0.30 5.77
CA THR A 79 -12.02 -0.03 4.85
C THR A 79 -10.75 0.73 5.20
N VAL A 80 -10.86 2.05 5.41
CA VAL A 80 -9.71 2.88 5.80
C VAL A 80 -9.10 2.38 7.11
N GLU A 81 -9.92 2.13 8.13
CA GLU A 81 -9.47 1.64 9.43
C GLU A 81 -8.76 0.29 9.30
N SER A 82 -9.33 -0.65 8.54
CA SER A 82 -8.74 -1.97 8.33
C SER A 82 -7.40 -1.91 7.61
N VAL A 83 -7.30 -1.11 6.54
CA VAL A 83 -6.04 -0.92 5.80
C VAL A 83 -4.99 -0.23 6.66
N GLN A 84 -5.37 0.82 7.41
CA GLN A 84 -4.46 1.49 8.33
C GLN A 84 -3.93 0.56 9.41
N GLN A 85 -4.79 -0.27 10.02
CA GLN A 85 -4.37 -1.25 11.03
C GLN A 85 -3.34 -2.23 10.48
N LEU A 86 -3.55 -2.76 9.27
CA LEU A 86 -2.61 -3.69 8.64
C LEU A 86 -1.29 -3.00 8.26
N VAL A 87 -1.37 -1.86 7.57
CA VAL A 87 -0.18 -1.15 7.07
C VAL A 87 0.63 -0.59 8.23
N ILE A 88 0.01 0.18 9.13
CA ILE A 88 0.69 0.79 10.28
C ILE A 88 1.15 -0.29 11.25
N GLY A 89 0.32 -1.30 11.52
CA GLY A 89 0.69 -2.42 12.40
C GLY A 89 1.92 -3.19 11.92
N SER A 90 2.18 -3.23 10.61
CA SER A 90 3.37 -3.87 10.04
C SER A 90 4.69 -3.11 10.29
N ILE A 91 4.60 -1.79 10.54
CA ILE A 91 5.76 -0.91 10.77
C ILE A 91 5.81 -0.32 12.18
N ALA A 92 4.78 -0.57 13.00
CA ALA A 92 4.71 -0.12 14.38
C ALA A 92 5.86 -0.74 15.19
N ARG A 93 6.59 0.10 15.93
CA ARG A 93 7.60 -0.37 16.87
C ARG A 93 6.90 -1.20 17.95
N ARG A 94 7.45 -2.39 18.24
CA ARG A 94 7.05 -3.17 19.41
C ARG A 94 7.99 -2.77 20.54
N ASP A 95 7.43 -2.25 21.63
CA ASP A 95 8.20 -1.95 22.83
C ASP A 95 8.81 -3.27 23.34
N GLY A 96 10.12 -3.45 23.15
CA GLY A 96 10.84 -4.68 23.54
C GLY A 96 12.03 -5.09 22.68
N GLU A 97 12.29 -4.44 21.54
CA GLU A 97 13.53 -4.64 20.78
C GLU A 97 14.53 -3.52 21.14
N GLU A 98 15.26 -3.74 22.23
CA GLU A 98 16.54 -3.05 22.54
C GLU A 98 17.67 -3.56 21.64
#